data_AF-A0A1A1X5K8-F1
#
_entry.id   AF-A0A1A1X5K8-F1
#
_cell.length_a   1.000
_cell.length_b   1.000
_cell.length_c   1.000
_cell.angle_alpha   90.00
_cell.angle_beta   90.00
_cell.angle_gamma   90.00
#
_symmetry.space_group_name_H-M   'P 1'
#
loop_
_entity.id
_entity.type
_entity.pdbx_description
1 polymer ?
#
loop_
_entity_poly.entity_id
_entity_poly.type
_entity_poly.pdbx_seq_one_letter_code
_entity_poly.pdbx_strand_id
1 'polypeptide(L)'
;MELIESLRKRVRPAMSVRKAAEAASISEGRWRSLAKGTHQVSKGTAVPTRAPADTLARMARTVGATPDQLREVGRGDAADELAALGRDSLRSRPGQQMTLEEGAHTSRSARLEMLRRLAEAPPTPHDEHFDRAERLLAHAHESVRQGQYLGAIHSLEGVESTVELLIDRVTDSAIQQNEGATNADQPSTDTDPSAKPATSETGDENEEVVRSIRPKHWDDAPPPPPIELADAASVGHKESDEGNDGE
;
A
#
# COMPACT_ATOMS: atom_id res chain seq x y z
N MET A 1 -6.64 -17.25 -8.29
CA MET A 1 -6.19 -16.42 -7.14
C MET A 1 -6.70 -16.95 -5.79
N GLU A 2 -7.72 -17.82 -5.74
CA GLU A 2 -8.24 -18.42 -4.49
C GLU A 2 -7.24 -19.30 -3.69
N LEU A 3 -6.13 -19.72 -4.29
CA LEU A 3 -5.11 -20.56 -3.65
C LEU A 3 -4.58 -19.95 -2.35
N ILE A 4 -4.19 -18.67 -2.35
CA ILE A 4 -3.57 -18.01 -1.18
C ILE A 4 -4.56 -17.92 -0.01
N GLU A 5 -5.84 -17.66 -0.30
CA GLU A 5 -6.87 -17.61 0.75
C GLU A 5 -7.19 -19.00 1.31
N SER A 6 -7.20 -20.02 0.45
CA SER A 6 -7.37 -21.41 0.88
C SER A 6 -6.22 -21.89 1.78
N LEU A 7 -4.98 -21.48 1.47
CA LEU A 7 -3.79 -21.81 2.25
C LEU A 7 -3.75 -21.05 3.58
N ARG A 8 -4.08 -19.75 3.60
CA ARG A 8 -4.19 -18.96 4.83
C ARG A 8 -5.13 -19.62 5.85
N LYS A 9 -6.28 -20.13 5.40
CA LYS A 9 -7.27 -20.81 6.26
C LYS A 9 -6.74 -22.15 6.81
N ARG A 10 -5.78 -22.78 6.15
CA ARG A 10 -5.18 -24.07 6.54
C ARG A 10 -3.99 -23.92 7.50
N VAL A 11 -3.28 -22.79 7.48
CA VAL A 11 -2.20 -22.49 8.43
C VAL A 11 -2.75 -22.52 9.87
N ARG A 12 -2.03 -23.19 10.78
CA ARG A 12 -2.37 -23.30 12.20
C ARG A 12 -1.28 -22.61 13.04
N PRO A 13 -1.64 -21.65 13.92
CA PRO A 13 -2.98 -21.11 14.17
C PRO A 13 -3.54 -20.32 12.97
N ALA A 14 -4.87 -20.28 12.86
CA ALA A 14 -5.55 -19.58 11.78
C ALA A 14 -5.11 -18.11 11.73
N MET A 15 -4.47 -17.73 10.63
CA MET A 15 -3.92 -16.38 10.48
C MET A 15 -5.02 -15.43 10.00
N SER A 16 -5.27 -14.37 10.78
CA SER A 16 -6.19 -13.31 10.35
C SER A 16 -5.64 -12.58 9.12
N VAL A 17 -6.51 -11.96 8.33
CA VAL A 17 -6.11 -11.22 7.12
C VAL A 17 -5.12 -10.11 7.49
N ARG A 18 -5.39 -9.37 8.57
CA ARG A 18 -4.51 -8.34 9.11
C ARG A 18 -3.12 -8.87 9.43
N LYS A 19 -3.01 -10.00 10.15
CA LYS A 19 -1.73 -10.62 10.51
C LYS A 19 -0.96 -11.13 9.28
N ALA A 20 -1.68 -11.64 8.29
CA ALA A 20 -1.11 -12.08 7.02
C ALA A 20 -0.53 -10.89 6.23
N ALA A 21 -1.28 -9.78 6.18
CA ALA A 21 -0.89 -8.57 5.49
C ALA A 21 0.34 -7.92 6.13
N GLU A 22 0.35 -7.82 7.45
CA GLU A 22 1.50 -7.34 8.23
C GLU A 22 2.76 -8.18 7.96
N ALA A 23 2.64 -9.51 8.01
CA ALA A 23 3.76 -10.42 7.76
C ALA A 23 4.21 -10.46 6.28
N ALA A 24 3.43 -9.91 5.35
CA ALA A 24 3.82 -9.69 3.96
C ALA A 24 4.17 -8.22 3.66
N SER A 25 4.22 -7.36 4.68
CA SER A 25 4.53 -5.93 4.58
C SER A 25 3.61 -5.18 3.60
N ILE A 26 2.32 -5.50 3.58
CA ILE A 26 1.31 -4.79 2.79
C ILE A 26 0.08 -4.43 3.63
N SER A 27 -0.71 -3.46 3.15
CA SER A 27 -1.96 -3.09 3.82
C SER A 27 -3.02 -4.21 3.71
N GLU A 28 -3.91 -4.29 4.70
CA GLU A 28 -4.98 -5.30 4.72
C GLU A 28 -5.93 -5.17 3.51
N GLY A 29 -6.28 -3.93 3.13
CA GLY A 29 -7.09 -3.67 1.95
C GLY A 29 -6.42 -4.19 0.67
N ARG A 30 -5.11 -3.94 0.52
CA ARG A 30 -4.33 -4.43 -0.62
C ARG A 30 -4.24 -5.96 -0.62
N TRP A 31 -4.04 -6.60 0.54
CA TRP A 31 -4.10 -8.07 0.65
C TRP A 31 -5.43 -8.63 0.12
N ARG A 32 -6.56 -8.05 0.53
CA ARG A 32 -7.89 -8.52 0.10
C ARG A 32 -8.11 -8.34 -1.41
N SER A 33 -7.76 -7.18 -1.96
CA SER A 33 -7.88 -6.90 -3.39
C SER A 33 -7.04 -7.86 -4.23
N LEU A 34 -5.78 -8.10 -3.81
CA LEU A 34 -4.88 -9.04 -4.50
C LEU A 34 -5.33 -10.50 -4.34
N ALA A 35 -5.80 -10.92 -3.16
CA ALA A 35 -6.32 -12.27 -2.95
C ALA A 35 -7.58 -12.56 -3.79
N LYS A 36 -8.45 -11.56 -3.94
CA LYS A 36 -9.66 -11.65 -4.76
C LYS A 36 -9.35 -11.54 -6.27
N GLY A 37 -8.17 -11.02 -6.64
CA GLY A 37 -7.77 -10.77 -8.02
C GLY A 37 -8.51 -9.58 -8.65
N THR A 38 -9.10 -8.71 -7.84
CA THR A 38 -9.93 -7.58 -8.28
C THR A 38 -9.56 -6.32 -7.52
N HIS A 39 -9.37 -5.21 -8.21
CA HIS A 39 -9.29 -3.88 -7.60
C HIS A 39 -10.58 -3.12 -7.87
N GLN A 40 -11.23 -2.61 -6.81
CA GLN A 40 -12.35 -1.69 -6.97
C GLN A 40 -11.80 -0.30 -7.28
N VAL A 41 -12.04 0.18 -8.49
CA VAL A 41 -11.62 1.53 -8.93
C VAL A 41 -12.72 2.55 -8.62
N SER A 42 -13.98 2.10 -8.59
CA SER A 42 -15.14 2.90 -8.20
C SER A 42 -16.27 2.01 -7.68
N LYS A 43 -17.33 2.63 -7.12
CA LYS A 43 -18.52 1.92 -6.61
C LYS A 43 -19.23 1.21 -7.76
N GLY A 44 -19.00 -0.10 -7.88
CA GLY A 44 -19.58 -0.96 -8.92
C GLY A 44 -18.62 -1.40 -10.04
N THR A 45 -17.42 -0.82 -10.11
CA THR A 45 -16.42 -1.16 -11.16
C THR A 45 -15.22 -1.87 -10.53
N ALA A 46 -15.18 -3.20 -10.71
CA ALA A 46 -14.05 -4.04 -10.32
C ALA A 46 -13.21 -4.38 -11.56
N VAL A 47 -11.95 -3.96 -11.58
CA VAL A 47 -11.01 -4.29 -12.65
C VAL A 47 -10.19 -5.51 -12.22
N PRO A 48 -10.04 -6.53 -13.07
CA PRO A 48 -9.16 -7.66 -12.78
C PRO A 48 -7.73 -7.13 -12.67
N THR A 49 -7.13 -7.28 -11.50
CA THR A 49 -5.77 -6.78 -11.25
C THR A 49 -4.83 -7.95 -11.15
N ARG A 50 -3.87 -7.98 -12.08
CA ARG A 50 -2.74 -8.89 -12.00
C ARG A 50 -1.80 -8.38 -10.91
N ALA A 51 -1.74 -9.11 -9.79
CA ALA A 51 -0.78 -8.82 -8.72
C ALA A 51 0.66 -8.87 -9.26
N PRO A 52 1.52 -7.90 -8.90
CA PRO A 52 2.96 -7.97 -9.17
C PRO A 52 3.55 -9.29 -8.63
N ALA A 53 4.51 -9.86 -9.35
CA ALA A 53 5.10 -11.15 -9.02
C ALA A 53 5.76 -11.15 -7.62
N ASP A 54 6.57 -10.12 -7.32
CA ASP A 54 7.21 -9.93 -6.02
C ASP A 54 6.20 -9.88 -4.86
N THR A 55 5.14 -9.07 -4.98
CA THR A 55 4.11 -8.98 -3.93
C THR A 55 3.40 -10.32 -3.72
N LEU A 56 3.11 -11.05 -4.81
CA LEU A 56 2.46 -12.35 -4.72
C LEU A 56 3.38 -13.40 -4.08
N ALA A 57 4.68 -13.35 -4.38
CA ALA A 57 5.70 -14.20 -3.75
C ALA A 57 5.80 -13.95 -2.24
N ARG A 58 5.76 -12.68 -1.80
CA ARG A 58 5.69 -12.36 -0.36
C ARG A 58 4.45 -12.93 0.32
N MET A 59 3.26 -12.74 -0.28
CA MET A 59 2.01 -13.29 0.25
C MET A 59 2.04 -14.83 0.33
N ALA A 60 2.57 -15.47 -0.72
CA ALA A 60 2.74 -16.92 -0.80
C ALA A 60 3.68 -17.45 0.29
N ARG A 61 4.82 -16.79 0.52
CA ARG A 61 5.76 -17.11 1.59
C ARG A 61 5.09 -17.08 2.97
N THR A 62 4.28 -16.05 3.22
CA THR A 62 3.60 -15.88 4.52
C THR A 62 2.60 -16.99 4.83
N VAL A 63 1.91 -17.52 3.80
CA VAL A 63 0.96 -18.64 3.96
C VAL A 63 1.62 -20.01 3.81
N GLY A 64 2.93 -20.08 3.56
CA GLY A 64 3.66 -21.32 3.36
C GLY A 64 3.36 -22.03 2.04
N ALA A 65 2.95 -21.29 1.00
CA ALA A 65 2.77 -21.85 -0.33
C ALA A 65 4.12 -22.25 -0.95
N THR A 66 4.14 -23.31 -1.76
CA THR A 66 5.35 -23.72 -2.49
C THR A 66 5.40 -23.08 -3.88
N PRO A 67 6.58 -22.92 -4.49
CA PRO A 67 6.70 -22.45 -5.87
C PRO A 67 5.91 -23.30 -6.86
N ASP A 68 5.82 -24.61 -6.64
CA ASP A 68 5.09 -25.53 -7.53
C ASP A 68 3.58 -25.28 -7.48
N GLN A 69 3.03 -24.95 -6.31
CA GLN A 69 1.62 -24.55 -6.18
C GLN A 69 1.32 -23.24 -6.93
N LEU A 70 2.30 -22.32 -7.04
CA LEU A 70 2.14 -21.10 -7.85
C LEU A 70 2.19 -21.38 -9.35
N ARG A 71 3.05 -22.32 -9.78
CA ARG A 71 3.14 -22.76 -11.19
C ARG A 71 1.86 -23.45 -11.65
N GLU A 72 1.26 -24.29 -10.81
CA GLU A 72 0.00 -24.98 -11.10
C GLU A 72 -1.15 -24.00 -11.39
N VAL A 73 -1.13 -22.82 -10.77
CA VAL A 73 -2.12 -21.75 -10.98
C VAL A 73 -1.70 -20.78 -12.12
N GLY A 74 -0.67 -21.15 -12.90
CA GLY A 74 -0.19 -20.36 -14.05
C GLY A 74 0.57 -19.09 -13.66
N ARG A 75 1.07 -18.98 -12.42
CA ARG A 75 1.86 -17.86 -11.92
C ARG A 75 3.33 -18.24 -11.74
N GLY A 76 3.96 -18.67 -12.83
CA GLY A 76 5.39 -18.98 -12.87
C GLY A 76 6.26 -17.77 -12.50
N ASP A 77 5.82 -16.57 -12.91
CA ASP A 77 6.44 -15.29 -12.55
C ASP A 77 6.64 -15.13 -11.03
N ALA A 78 5.61 -15.42 -10.23
CA ALA A 78 5.70 -15.35 -8.77
C ALA A 78 6.42 -16.55 -8.14
N ALA A 79 6.44 -17.70 -8.81
CA ALA A 79 7.16 -18.89 -8.34
C ALA A 79 8.68 -18.66 -8.33
N ASP A 80 9.19 -17.99 -9.36
CA ASP A 80 10.61 -17.70 -9.50
C ASP A 80 11.07 -16.67 -8.44
N GLU A 81 10.25 -15.65 -8.18
CA GLU A 81 10.46 -14.69 -7.09
C GLU A 81 10.43 -15.37 -5.71
N LEU A 82 9.48 -16.29 -5.47
CA LEU A 82 9.42 -17.03 -4.22
C LEU A 82 10.66 -17.91 -4.00
N ALA A 83 11.16 -18.53 -5.07
CA ALA A 83 12.40 -19.31 -5.02
C ALA A 83 13.62 -18.43 -4.73
N ALA A 84 13.67 -17.21 -5.28
CA ALA A 84 14.71 -16.23 -4.98
C ALA A 84 14.68 -15.83 -3.49
N LEU A 85 13.51 -15.47 -2.96
CA LEU A 85 13.33 -15.12 -1.54
C LEU A 85 13.71 -16.26 -0.59
N GLY A 86 13.42 -17.51 -0.98
CA GLY A 86 13.84 -18.70 -0.23
C GLY A 86 15.36 -18.83 -0.13
N ARG A 87 16.08 -18.64 -1.25
CA ARG A 87 17.55 -18.70 -1.29
C ARG A 87 18.20 -17.61 -0.45
N ASP A 88 17.69 -16.38 -0.51
CA ASP A 88 18.21 -15.27 0.29
C ASP A 88 18.03 -15.50 1.79
N SER A 89 16.90 -16.07 2.20
CA SER A 89 16.66 -16.40 3.61
C SER A 89 17.60 -17.48 4.16
N LEU A 90 18.07 -18.40 3.31
CA LEU A 90 19.10 -19.39 3.67
C LEU A 90 20.50 -18.77 3.69
N ARG A 91 20.77 -17.81 2.82
CA ARG A 91 22.03 -17.06 2.78
C ARG A 91 22.21 -16.11 3.98
N SER A 92 21.11 -15.57 4.50
CA SER A 92 21.07 -14.72 5.69
C SER A 92 21.03 -15.46 7.04
N ARG A 93 21.22 -16.80 7.07
CA ARG A 93 21.47 -17.57 8.30
C ARG A 93 22.94 -18.03 8.47
N PRO A 94 23.96 -17.16 8.50
CA PRO A 94 25.25 -17.50 9.08
C PRO A 94 25.23 -17.12 10.57
N GLY A 95 24.85 -18.04 11.47
CA GLY A 95 24.79 -17.66 12.89
C GLY A 95 24.31 -18.68 13.93
N GLN A 96 24.26 -19.98 13.62
CA GLN A 96 24.09 -21.01 14.65
C GLN A 96 25.28 -21.97 14.61
N GLN A 97 26.45 -21.45 14.98
CA GLN A 97 27.63 -22.17 15.48
C GLN A 97 28.75 -21.14 15.71
N MET A 98 28.62 -20.27 16.70
CA MET A 98 29.77 -19.70 17.38
C MET A 98 29.53 -19.81 18.87
N THR A 99 30.32 -20.70 19.44
CA THR A 99 30.70 -20.84 20.84
C THR A 99 30.42 -19.59 21.68
N LEU A 100 29.58 -19.74 22.71
CA LEU A 100 29.63 -18.92 23.91
C LEU A 100 31.10 -18.91 24.37
N GLU A 101 31.73 -17.74 24.38
CA GLU A 101 32.76 -17.28 25.35
C GLU A 101 33.63 -16.12 24.82
N GLU A 102 33.48 -15.64 23.58
CA GLU A 102 34.45 -14.64 23.07
C GLU A 102 33.86 -13.59 22.11
N GLY A 103 32.99 -12.70 22.61
CA GLY A 103 32.40 -11.63 21.79
C GLY A 103 31.76 -10.44 22.53
N ALA A 104 31.89 -10.35 23.86
CA ALA A 104 31.16 -9.36 24.65
C ALA A 104 31.74 -7.93 24.63
N HIS A 105 32.85 -7.66 23.93
CA HIS A 105 33.58 -6.40 24.09
C HIS A 105 33.60 -5.45 22.88
N THR A 106 33.09 -5.85 21.71
CA THR A 106 33.04 -4.98 20.50
C THR A 106 31.71 -4.28 20.28
N SER A 107 30.66 -4.59 21.05
CA SER A 107 29.29 -4.12 20.72
C SER A 107 28.87 -2.79 21.35
N ARG A 108 29.57 -2.27 22.37
CA ARG A 108 29.19 -1.02 23.05
C ARG A 108 29.81 0.22 22.39
N SER A 109 31.10 0.15 22.05
CA SER A 109 31.82 1.22 21.34
C SER A 109 31.28 1.42 19.93
N ALA A 110 31.04 0.34 19.18
CA ALA A 110 30.43 0.43 17.85
C ALA A 110 29.00 1.01 17.88
N ARG A 111 28.22 0.66 18.90
CA ARG A 111 26.87 1.22 19.11
C ARG A 111 26.90 2.69 19.51
N LEU A 112 27.85 3.10 20.34
CA LEU A 112 28.01 4.50 20.72
C LEU A 112 28.52 5.35 19.55
N GLU A 113 29.41 4.81 18.73
CA GLU A 113 29.91 5.49 17.53
C GLU A 113 28.80 5.61 16.47
N MET A 114 27.96 4.59 16.32
CA MET A 114 26.78 4.64 15.45
C MET A 114 25.75 5.67 15.95
N LEU A 115 25.51 5.75 17.26
CA LEU A 115 24.63 6.76 17.86
C LEU A 115 25.22 8.17 17.73
N ARG A 116 26.54 8.33 17.84
CA ARG A 116 27.23 9.60 17.64
C ARG A 116 27.12 10.09 16.19
N ARG A 117 27.29 9.20 15.21
CA ARG A 117 27.12 9.53 13.79
C ARG A 117 25.68 9.90 13.43
N LEU A 118 24.69 9.28 14.08
CA LEU A 118 23.28 9.67 13.92
C LEU A 118 22.97 11.04 14.54
N ALA A 119 23.69 11.44 15.60
CA ALA A 119 23.53 12.74 16.25
C ALA A 119 24.30 13.89 15.55
N GLU A 120 25.38 13.58 14.82
CA GLU A 120 26.20 14.56 14.08
C GLU A 120 25.80 14.71 12.60
N ALA A 121 24.77 14.00 12.14
CA ALA A 121 24.24 14.19 10.79
C ALA A 121 23.65 15.60 10.66
N PRO A 122 23.97 16.37 9.60
CA PRO A 122 23.36 17.67 9.36
C PRO A 122 21.83 17.47 9.29
N PRO A 123 21.03 18.39 9.86
CA PRO A 123 19.58 18.34 9.75
C PRO A 123 19.27 18.25 8.27
N THR A 124 18.83 17.07 7.86
CA THR A 124 18.36 16.89 6.51
C THR A 124 17.08 17.74 6.38
N PRO A 125 16.61 18.10 5.19
CA PRO A 125 15.32 18.77 4.98
C PRO A 125 14.09 17.99 5.52
N HIS A 126 14.30 16.96 6.34
CA HIS A 126 13.36 16.08 6.99
C HIS A 126 12.52 16.77 8.08
N ASP A 127 12.88 17.95 8.56
CA ASP A 127 12.25 18.47 9.78
C ASP A 127 10.90 19.17 9.53
N GLU A 128 10.65 19.82 8.39
CA GLU A 128 9.46 20.67 8.27
C GLU A 128 8.12 19.92 8.35
N HIS A 129 8.05 18.72 7.76
CA HIS A 129 6.84 17.89 7.79
C HIS A 129 6.66 17.21 9.15
N PHE A 130 7.74 16.77 9.79
CA PHE A 130 7.69 16.22 11.14
C PHE A 130 7.32 17.29 12.16
N ASP A 131 7.93 18.47 12.09
CA ASP A 131 7.58 19.64 12.90
C ASP A 131 6.12 20.04 12.71
N ARG A 132 5.61 19.97 11.48
CA ARG A 132 4.20 20.25 11.18
C ARG A 132 3.29 19.20 11.83
N ALA A 133 3.63 17.91 11.71
CA ALA A 133 2.86 16.84 12.34
C ALA A 133 2.87 16.97 13.87
N GLU A 134 4.01 17.29 14.48
CA GLU A 134 4.13 17.48 15.93
C GLU A 134 3.29 18.67 16.40
N ARG A 135 3.32 19.81 15.70
CA ARG A 135 2.46 20.97 16.01
C ARG A 135 0.97 20.62 15.93
N LEU A 136 0.56 19.87 14.91
CA LEU A 136 -0.83 19.45 14.75
C LEU A 136 -1.26 18.48 15.86
N LEU A 137 -0.40 17.54 16.26
CA LEU A 137 -0.66 16.65 17.40
C LEU A 137 -0.79 17.42 18.72
N ALA A 138 0.10 18.38 18.97
CA ALA A 138 0.03 19.24 20.14
C ALA A 138 -1.29 20.04 20.18
N HIS A 139 -1.69 20.61 19.02
CA HIS A 139 -2.95 21.34 18.89
C HIS A 139 -4.18 20.44 19.09
N ALA A 140 -4.16 19.21 18.55
CA ALA A 140 -5.22 18.23 18.75
C ALA A 140 -5.39 17.89 20.24
N HIS A 141 -4.29 17.63 20.92
CA HIS A 141 -4.29 17.31 22.35
C HIS A 141 -4.84 18.46 23.20
N GLU A 142 -4.46 19.70 22.89
CA GLU A 142 -4.97 20.88 23.60
C GLU A 142 -6.46 21.12 23.30
N SER A 143 -6.90 20.92 22.06
CA SER A 143 -8.31 21.00 21.67
C SER A 143 -9.17 19.97 22.42
N VAL A 144 -8.68 18.74 22.62
CA VAL A 144 -9.37 17.72 23.45
C VAL A 144 -9.46 18.17 24.91
N ARG A 145 -8.38 18.70 25.47
CA ARG A 145 -8.37 19.20 26.86
C ARG A 145 -9.40 20.32 27.06
N GLN A 146 -9.61 21.15 26.05
CA GLN A 146 -10.57 22.26 26.07
C GLN A 146 -12.00 21.85 25.68
N GLY A 147 -12.26 20.57 25.39
CA GLY A 147 -13.57 20.07 24.95
C GLY A 147 -13.96 20.46 23.52
N GLN A 148 -13.01 20.96 22.72
CA GLN A 148 -13.20 21.37 21.33
C GLN A 148 -12.90 20.20 20.37
N TYR A 149 -13.75 19.18 20.39
CA TYR A 149 -13.51 17.94 19.63
C TYR A 149 -13.40 18.15 18.11
N LEU A 150 -14.14 19.10 17.53
CA LEU A 150 -14.05 19.40 16.10
C LEU A 150 -12.66 19.93 15.70
N GLY A 151 -12.04 20.75 16.56
CA GLY A 151 -10.68 21.24 16.35
C GLY A 151 -9.64 20.12 16.44
N ALA A 152 -9.86 19.16 17.35
CA ALA A 152 -9.02 17.97 17.46
C ALA A 152 -9.10 17.07 16.21
N ILE A 153 -10.31 16.86 15.67
CA ILE A 153 -10.53 16.05 14.46
C ILE A 153 -9.78 16.67 13.27
N HIS A 154 -9.98 17.95 12.98
CA HIS A 154 -9.30 18.62 11.86
C HIS A 154 -7.77 18.60 12.00
N SER A 155 -7.27 18.69 13.24
CA SER A 155 -5.84 18.63 13.50
C SER A 155 -5.28 17.24 13.21
N LEU A 156 -6.00 16.17 13.58
CA LEU A 156 -5.63 14.79 13.30
C LEU A 156 -5.69 14.46 11.81
N GLU A 157 -6.68 14.95 11.07
CA GLU A 157 -6.74 14.83 9.60
C GLU A 157 -5.52 15.49 8.93
N GLY A 158 -5.07 16.63 9.46
CA GLY A 158 -3.84 17.28 9.02
C GLY A 158 -2.58 16.44 9.29
N VAL A 159 -2.53 15.72 10.41
CA VAL A 159 -1.42 14.79 10.73
C VAL A 159 -1.42 13.64 9.74
N GLU A 160 -2.58 13.02 9.49
CA GLU A 160 -2.73 11.92 8.53
C GLU A 160 -2.23 12.33 7.14
N SER A 161 -2.70 13.47 6.62
CA SER A 161 -2.25 14.02 5.33
C SER A 161 -0.73 14.27 5.30
N THR A 162 -0.14 14.69 6.42
CA THR A 162 1.30 14.95 6.51
C THR A 162 2.10 13.65 6.54
N VAL A 163 1.58 12.61 7.18
CA VAL A 163 2.21 11.28 7.22
C VAL A 163 2.12 10.59 5.86
N GLU A 164 1.01 10.72 5.14
CA GLU A 164 0.88 10.18 3.78
C GLU A 164 1.92 10.79 2.84
N LEU A 165 2.10 12.12 2.87
CA LEU A 165 3.15 12.80 2.09
C LEU A 165 4.56 12.30 2.44
N LEU A 166 4.81 11.99 3.71
CA LEU A 166 6.10 11.42 4.14
C LEU A 166 6.31 10.00 3.60
N ILE A 167 5.26 9.16 3.61
CA ILE A 167 5.33 7.78 3.09
C ILE A 167 5.59 7.79 1.58
N ASP A 168 4.86 8.61 0.82
CA ASP A 168 5.03 8.73 -0.64
C ASP A 168 6.46 9.16 -0.96
N ARG A 169 6.97 10.18 -0.26
CA ARG A 169 8.33 10.68 -0.47
C ARG A 169 9.43 9.67 -0.11
N VAL A 170 9.27 8.93 0.99
CA VAL A 170 10.22 7.86 1.36
C VAL A 170 10.20 6.75 0.33
N THR A 171 9.02 6.41 -0.19
CA THR A 171 8.86 5.41 -1.24
C THR A 171 9.54 5.86 -2.53
N ASP A 172 9.34 7.11 -2.95
CA ASP A 172 10.01 7.70 -4.12
C ASP A 172 11.53 7.74 -3.97
N SER A 173 12.04 8.09 -2.78
CA SER A 173 13.47 8.12 -2.51
C SER A 173 14.09 6.72 -2.54
N ALA A 174 13.39 5.70 -2.03
CA ALA A 174 13.84 4.32 -2.09
C ALA A 174 13.91 3.78 -3.53
N ILE A 175 12.99 4.20 -4.40
CA ILE A 175 13.01 3.86 -5.83
C ILE A 175 14.24 4.50 -6.51
N GLN A 176 14.47 5.80 -6.29
CA GLN A 176 15.62 6.51 -6.88
C GLN A 176 16.99 5.95 -6.43
N GLN A 177 17.12 5.52 -5.17
CA GLN A 177 18.37 4.90 -4.68
C GLN A 177 18.66 3.55 -5.34
N ASN A 178 17.63 2.80 -5.74
CA ASN A 178 17.80 1.50 -6.39
C ASN A 178 18.13 1.63 -7.89
N GLU A 179 17.63 2.67 -8.55
CA GLU A 179 17.94 2.97 -9.96
C GLU A 179 19.37 3.52 -10.16
N GLY A 180 19.95 4.17 -9.13
CA GLY A 180 21.34 4.62 -9.16
C GLY A 180 22.39 3.51 -9.02
N ALA A 181 22.03 2.36 -8.45
CA ALA A 181 22.97 1.26 -8.18
C ALA A 181 23.16 0.29 -9.36
N THR A 182 22.29 0.32 -10.37
CA THR A 182 22.26 -0.66 -11.46
C THR A 182 22.92 -0.19 -12.78
N ASN A 183 23.39 1.06 -12.86
CA ASN A 183 23.97 1.64 -14.09
C ASN A 183 25.51 1.76 -14.10
N ALA A 184 26.23 1.17 -13.15
CA ALA A 184 27.68 1.31 -13.07
C ALA A 184 28.51 0.23 -13.78
N ASP A 185 27.90 -0.78 -14.42
CA ASP A 185 28.68 -1.91 -15.00
C ASP A 185 28.07 -2.50 -16.27
N GLN A 186 27.80 -1.66 -17.28
CA GLN A 186 27.60 -2.11 -18.66
C GLN A 186 28.80 -1.66 -19.50
N PRO A 187 29.71 -2.57 -19.89
CA PRO A 187 30.70 -2.29 -20.92
C PRO A 187 29.99 -2.14 -22.27
N SER A 188 30.19 -0.97 -22.89
CA SER A 188 29.75 -0.65 -24.25
C SER A 188 30.17 -1.75 -25.22
N THR A 189 29.20 -2.44 -25.80
CA THR A 189 29.42 -3.22 -27.02
C THR A 189 28.88 -2.41 -28.19
N ASP A 190 29.81 -1.99 -29.04
CA ASP A 190 29.56 -1.41 -30.36
C ASP A 190 28.44 -2.17 -31.08
N THR A 191 27.33 -1.51 -31.34
CA THR A 191 26.31 -1.99 -32.29
C THR A 191 26.10 -0.94 -33.37
N ASP A 192 26.47 -1.39 -34.57
CA ASP A 192 26.45 -0.76 -35.88
C ASP A 192 25.08 -0.13 -36.26
N PRO A 193 25.02 1.16 -36.67
CA PRO A 193 23.78 1.78 -37.12
C PRO A 193 23.61 1.60 -38.64
N SER A 194 22.99 0.49 -39.05
CA SER A 194 22.42 0.38 -40.40
C SER A 194 21.24 -0.57 -40.47
N ALA A 195 20.05 -0.08 -40.09
CA ALA A 195 18.80 -0.56 -40.66
C ALA A 195 17.72 0.53 -40.57
N LYS A 196 17.14 0.85 -41.73
CA LYS A 196 16.05 1.80 -41.97
C LYS A 196 14.77 1.45 -41.18
N PRO A 197 13.94 2.44 -40.83
CA PRO A 197 12.59 2.19 -40.33
C PRO A 197 11.64 1.89 -41.51
N ALA A 198 10.93 0.76 -41.43
CA ALA A 198 9.75 0.48 -42.24
C ALA A 198 8.51 0.75 -41.39
N THR A 199 7.72 1.69 -41.85
CA THR A 199 6.32 1.97 -41.51
C THR A 199 5.41 0.76 -41.81
N SER A 200 4.51 0.43 -40.88
CA SER A 200 3.25 -0.32 -41.11
C SER A 200 2.39 -0.08 -39.85
N GLU A 201 1.41 0.82 -39.86
CA GLU A 201 0.03 0.66 -40.36
C GLU A 201 -0.77 -0.49 -39.72
N THR A 202 -1.77 -0.07 -38.93
CA THR A 202 -3.18 -0.51 -38.96
C THR A 202 -3.57 -1.83 -38.29
N GLY A 203 -4.50 -1.72 -37.34
CA GLY A 203 -5.18 -2.84 -36.68
C GLY A 203 -6.20 -2.39 -35.64
N ASP A 204 -7.20 -1.62 -36.07
CA ASP A 204 -8.44 -1.33 -35.34
C ASP A 204 -9.26 -2.63 -35.20
N GLU A 205 -9.14 -3.30 -34.05
CA GLU A 205 -9.97 -4.46 -33.70
C GLU A 205 -10.31 -4.45 -32.21
N ASN A 206 -11.06 -3.44 -31.73
CA ASN A 206 -11.52 -3.48 -30.33
C ASN A 206 -12.85 -2.79 -30.03
N GLU A 207 -13.77 -2.73 -31.00
CA GLU A 207 -15.13 -2.17 -30.80
C GLU A 207 -16.26 -3.22 -30.73
N GLU A 208 -15.99 -4.53 -30.82
CA GLU A 208 -17.04 -5.56 -30.88
C GLU A 208 -17.19 -6.46 -29.64
N VAL A 209 -16.60 -6.11 -28.49
CA VAL A 209 -16.74 -6.93 -27.26
C VAL A 209 -17.64 -6.29 -26.19
N VAL A 210 -17.99 -5.01 -26.34
CA VAL A 210 -18.72 -4.26 -25.29
C VAL A 210 -20.25 -4.52 -25.32
N ARG A 211 -20.79 -5.18 -26.35
CA ARG A 211 -22.25 -5.40 -26.46
C ARG A 211 -22.77 -6.70 -25.82
N SER A 212 -21.90 -7.58 -25.31
CA SER A 212 -22.34 -8.92 -24.86
C SER A 212 -22.52 -9.09 -23.35
N ILE A 213 -22.35 -8.05 -22.53
CA ILE A 213 -22.50 -8.12 -21.07
C ILE A 213 -23.67 -7.25 -20.58
N ARG A 214 -24.84 -7.38 -21.23
CA ARG A 214 -26.09 -6.85 -20.68
C ARG A 214 -27.06 -8.02 -20.45
N PRO A 215 -27.37 -8.38 -19.20
CA PRO A 215 -28.39 -9.39 -18.90
C PRO A 215 -29.75 -8.97 -19.49
N LYS A 216 -30.42 -9.87 -20.21
CA LYS A 216 -31.72 -9.62 -20.91
C LYS A 216 -32.86 -9.08 -20.03
N HIS A 217 -32.74 -9.10 -18.71
CA HIS A 217 -33.79 -8.62 -17.79
C HIS A 217 -33.64 -7.14 -17.41
N TRP A 218 -32.60 -6.44 -17.89
CA TRP A 218 -32.39 -5.02 -17.57
C TRP A 218 -33.31 -4.08 -18.38
N ASP A 219 -33.84 -4.54 -19.51
CA ASP A 219 -34.76 -3.72 -20.31
C ASP A 219 -36.17 -3.60 -19.69
N ASP A 220 -36.47 -4.40 -18.64
CA ASP A 220 -37.71 -4.31 -17.84
C ASP A 220 -37.57 -3.43 -16.59
N ALA A 221 -36.41 -2.79 -16.35
CA ALA A 221 -36.27 -1.89 -15.23
C ALA A 221 -37.09 -0.60 -15.47
N PRO A 222 -38.04 -0.23 -14.58
CA PRO A 222 -38.77 1.01 -14.70
C PRO A 222 -37.78 2.18 -14.70
N PRO A 223 -37.98 3.22 -15.54
CA PRO A 223 -37.09 4.37 -15.58
C PRO A 223 -36.99 4.98 -14.18
N PRO A 224 -35.80 5.46 -13.76
CA PRO A 224 -35.68 6.16 -12.49
C PRO A 224 -36.65 7.35 -12.50
N PRO A 225 -37.30 7.65 -11.37
CA PRO A 225 -38.18 8.80 -11.28
C PRO A 225 -37.39 10.07 -11.62
N PRO A 226 -37.99 11.03 -12.33
CA PRO A 226 -37.33 12.30 -12.64
C PRO A 226 -36.87 12.97 -11.35
N ILE A 227 -35.62 13.43 -11.36
CA ILE A 227 -35.01 14.19 -10.27
C ILE A 227 -35.59 15.59 -10.32
N GLU A 228 -36.84 15.74 -9.88
CA GLU A 228 -37.42 17.03 -9.53
C GLU A 228 -38.07 16.89 -8.16
N LEU A 229 -37.72 17.81 -7.25
CA LEU A 229 -38.21 17.99 -5.88
C LEU A 229 -37.50 17.18 -4.77
N ALA A 230 -36.28 17.60 -4.43
CA ALA A 230 -35.69 17.36 -3.10
C ALA A 230 -35.43 18.67 -2.30
N ASP A 231 -36.02 19.80 -2.71
CA ASP A 231 -35.72 21.15 -2.18
C ASP A 231 -36.81 21.78 -1.28
N ALA A 232 -37.64 20.99 -0.60
CA ALA A 232 -38.78 21.53 0.18
C ALA A 232 -38.83 21.18 1.68
N ALA A 233 -37.73 20.76 2.30
CA ALA A 233 -37.71 20.48 3.75
C ALA A 233 -36.58 21.22 4.48
N SER A 234 -36.57 22.55 4.40
CA SER A 234 -35.85 23.39 5.36
C SER A 234 -36.64 24.68 5.60
N VAL A 235 -37.79 24.53 6.26
CA VAL A 235 -38.59 25.66 6.76
C VAL A 235 -38.62 25.57 8.28
N GLY A 236 -37.87 26.47 8.90
CA GLY A 236 -38.29 27.25 10.07
C GLY A 236 -38.59 26.51 11.37
N HIS A 237 -37.60 26.46 12.26
CA HIS A 237 -37.85 26.38 13.70
C HIS A 237 -37.24 27.62 14.37
N LYS A 238 -38.03 28.70 14.42
CA LYS A 238 -37.86 29.80 15.36
C LYS A 238 -38.85 29.52 16.49
N GLU A 239 -38.36 28.98 17.59
CA GLU A 239 -39.08 29.06 18.87
C GLU A 239 -38.45 30.19 19.69
N SER A 240 -39.31 31.15 19.98
CA SER A 240 -39.14 32.26 20.90
C SER A 240 -38.97 31.71 22.30
N ASP A 241 -37.99 32.21 23.07
CA ASP A 241 -38.03 32.09 24.52
C ASP A 241 -38.17 33.50 25.11
N GLU A 242 -39.34 33.68 25.73
CA GLU A 242 -39.80 34.86 26.44
C GLU A 242 -38.98 34.98 27.74
N GLY A 243 -38.42 36.14 28.08
CA GLY A 243 -39.16 37.07 28.93
C GLY A 243 -39.54 36.46 30.28
N ASN A 244 -38.60 36.38 31.24
CA ASN A 244 -38.92 36.20 32.65
C ASN A 244 -38.25 37.30 33.48
N ASP A 245 -38.97 38.42 33.63
CA ASP A 245 -38.85 39.37 34.72
C ASP A 245 -39.44 38.73 35.99
N GLY A 246 -38.75 38.83 37.12
CA GLY A 246 -39.29 38.38 38.41
C GLY A 246 -38.38 38.60 39.60
N GLU A 247 -38.62 39.76 40.25
CA GLU A 247 -38.36 40.15 41.66
C GLU A 247 -36.92 40.32 42.20
#